data_AF-A0A948SYZ0-F1
#
_entry.id   AF-A0A948SYZ0-F1
#
_cell.length_a   1.000
_cell.length_b   1.000
_cell.length_c   1.000
_cell.angle_alpha   90.00
_cell.angle_beta   90.00
_cell.angle_gamma   90.00
#
_symmetry.space_group_name_H-M   'P 1'
#
loop_
_entity.id
_entity.type
_entity.pdbx_description
1 polymer ?
#
loop_
_entity_poly.entity_id
_entity_poly.type
_entity_poly.pdbx_seq_one_letter_code
_entity_poly.pdbx_strand_id
1 'polypeptide(L)' 'MGLPELLIPEVSARRISRHPVKVTALLYLKEALLLERYEECSGIILVAVEFGATAAEIRNRLEVPSRAS' A
#
# COMPACT_ATOMS: atom_id res chain seq x y z
N MET A 1 -6.51 -14.15 -27.29
CA MET A 1 -5.37 -13.50 -26.61
C MET A 1 -5.76 -13.35 -25.15
N GLY A 2 -5.24 -14.23 -24.29
CA GLY A 2 -5.55 -14.21 -22.86
C GLY A 2 -4.73 -13.11 -22.16
N LEU A 3 -5.39 -12.33 -21.32
CA LEU A 3 -4.72 -11.41 -20.40
C LEU A 3 -3.86 -12.25 -19.43
N PRO A 4 -2.59 -11.89 -19.18
CA PRO A 4 -1.76 -12.67 -18.28
C PRO A 4 -2.32 -12.56 -16.87
N GLU A 5 -2.62 -13.71 -16.27
CA GLU A 5 -2.86 -13.85 -14.83
C GLU A 5 -1.67 -13.22 -14.10
N LEU A 6 -1.91 -12.05 -13.49
CA LEU A 6 -1.00 -11.50 -12.50
C LEU A 6 -0.87 -12.54 -11.39
N LEU A 7 0.26 -13.25 -11.39
CA LEU A 7 0.78 -14.00 -10.27
C LEU A 7 0.73 -13.11 -9.01
N ILE A 8 -0.27 -13.32 -8.17
CA ILE A 8 -0.23 -12.87 -6.78
C ILE A 8 0.65 -13.90 -6.08
N PRO A 9 1.90 -13.59 -5.72
CA PRO A 9 2.76 -14.56 -5.06
C PRO A 9 2.13 -14.95 -3.72
N GLU A 10 2.04 -16.25 -3.51
CA GLU A 10 1.53 -16.88 -2.30
C GLU A 10 2.10 -16.20 -1.06
N VAL A 11 1.22 -15.51 -0.33
CA VAL A 11 1.55 -14.78 0.90
C VAL A 11 1.93 -15.81 1.97
N SER A 12 3.22 -16.15 2.01
CA SER A 12 3.78 -17.07 3.00
C SER A 12 3.69 -16.44 4.39
N ALA A 13 2.74 -16.96 5.16
CA ALA A 13 2.22 -16.44 6.41
C ALA A 13 3.20 -16.57 7.59
N ARG A 14 4.20 -15.69 7.68
CA ARG A 14 4.82 -15.39 8.98
C ARG A 14 3.92 -14.41 9.76
N ARG A 15 3.02 -15.03 10.53
CA ARG A 15 2.22 -14.56 11.69
C ARG A 15 2.47 -13.13 12.18
N ILE A 16 1.95 -12.17 11.44
CA ILE A 16 1.29 -10.97 11.97
C ILE A 16 0.01 -10.91 11.16
N SER A 17 -1.15 -10.69 11.78
CA SER A 17 -2.45 -10.65 11.11
C SER A 17 -2.51 -9.47 10.14
N ARG A 18 -1.83 -9.60 9.00
CA ARG A 18 -1.72 -8.61 7.94
C ARG A 18 -2.91 -8.85 7.04
N HIS A 19 -3.96 -8.09 7.26
CA HIS A 19 -5.10 -8.09 6.36
C HIS A 19 -4.59 -7.82 4.94
N PRO A 20 -4.80 -8.71 3.96
CA PRO A 20 -4.20 -8.58 2.64
C PRO A 20 -4.59 -7.25 1.98
N VAL A 21 -5.84 -6.81 2.18
CA VAL A 21 -6.31 -5.50 1.68
C VAL A 21 -5.58 -4.33 2.32
N LYS A 22 -5.21 -4.39 3.61
CA LYS A 22 -4.41 -3.34 4.26
C LYS A 22 -3.04 -3.23 3.60
N VAL A 23 -2.39 -4.36 3.36
CA VAL A 23 -1.07 -4.40 2.73
C VAL A 23 -1.14 -3.84 1.32
N THR A 24 -2.13 -4.28 0.53
CA THR A 24 -2.35 -3.78 -0.82
C THR A 24 -2.66 -2.28 -0.85
N ALA A 25 -3.54 -1.79 0.02
CA ALA A 25 -3.86 -0.37 0.10
C ALA A 25 -2.62 0.48 0.45
N LEU A 26 -1.79 0.04 1.40
CA LEU A 26 -0.53 0.73 1.72
C LEU A 26 0.50 0.70 0.58
N LEU A 27 0.49 -0.33 -0.28
CA LEU A 27 1.31 -0.38 -1.49
C LEU A 27 0.81 0.62 -2.54
N TYR A 28 -0.49 0.61 -2.82
CA TYR A 28 -1.11 1.55 -3.76
C TYR A 28 -0.95 3.00 -3.30
N LEU A 29 -0.99 3.26 -2.00
CA LEU A 29 -0.74 4.60 -1.47
C LEU A 29 0.68 5.05 -1.80
N LYS A 30 1.67 4.16 -1.63
CA LYS A 30 3.06 4.46 -1.99
C LYS A 30 3.20 4.72 -3.49
N GLU A 31 2.55 3.92 -4.34
CA GLU A 31 2.58 4.11 -5.79
C GLU A 31 1.93 5.43 -6.22
N ALA A 32 0.75 5.75 -5.67
CA ALA A 32 0.07 7.01 -5.94
C ALA A 32 0.92 8.23 -5.54
N LEU A 33 1.60 8.17 -4.38
CA LEU A 33 2.52 9.22 -3.94
C LEU A 33 3.74 9.37 -4.85
N LEU A 34 4.32 8.26 -5.34
CA LEU A 34 5.46 8.27 -6.26
C LEU A 34 5.09 8.80 -7.66
N LEU A 35 3.84 8.59 -8.08
CA LEU A 35 3.31 9.05 -9.36
C LEU A 35 2.61 10.42 -9.27
N GLU A 36 2.68 11.08 -8.11
CA GLU A 36 2.06 12.39 -7.85
C GLU A 36 0.52 12.40 -8.05
N ARG A 37 -0.14 11.23 -7.93
CA ARG A 37 -1.60 11.03 -8.08
C ARG A 37 -2.34 11.31 -6.76
N TYR A 38 -2.23 12.55 -6.27
CA TYR A 38 -2.72 12.91 -4.95
C TYR A 38 -4.25 12.80 -4.81
N GLU A 39 -5.00 12.92 -5.90
CA GLU A 39 -6.46 12.74 -5.88
C GLU A 39 -6.89 11.35 -5.40
N GLU A 40 -6.10 10.31 -5.68
CA GLU A 40 -6.42 8.94 -5.29
C GLU A 40 -6.03 8.60 -3.85
N CYS A 41 -5.05 9.32 -3.30
CA CYS A 41 -4.50 9.04 -1.96
C CYS A 41 -5.59 9.03 -0.89
N SER A 42 -6.58 9.91 -0.99
CA SER A 42 -7.69 10.00 -0.02
C SER A 42 -8.50 8.71 0.06
N GLY A 43 -8.91 8.15 -1.08
CA GLY A 43 -9.66 6.90 -1.16
C GLY A 43 -8.82 5.71 -0.72
N ILE A 44 -7.54 5.66 -1.10
CA ILE A 44 -6.63 4.59 -0.71
C ILE A 44 -6.38 4.60 0.81
N ILE A 45 -6.22 5.78 1.42
CA ILE A 45 -6.07 5.92 2.88
C ILE A 45 -7.32 5.43 3.60
N LEU A 46 -8.51 5.77 3.11
CA LEU A 46 -9.77 5.35 3.71
C LEU A 46 -9.87 3.82 3.74
N VAL A 47 -9.58 3.15 2.62
CA VAL A 47 -9.51 1.68 2.55
C VAL A 47 -8.47 1.14 3.52
N ALA A 48 -7.26 1.70 3.55
CA ALA A 48 -6.22 1.23 4.47
C ALA A 48 -6.68 1.30 5.94
N VAL A 49 -7.33 2.39 6.34
CA VAL A 49 -7.86 2.60 7.71
C VAL A 49 -8.98 1.61 8.02
N GLU A 50 -9.91 1.38 7.09
CA GLU A 50 -11.00 0.40 7.24
C GLU A 50 -10.46 -1.01 7.54
N PHE A 51 -9.33 -1.36 6.95
CA PHE A 51 -8.64 -2.64 7.18
C PHE A 51 -7.56 -2.58 8.27
N GLY A 52 -7.57 -1.55 9.13
CA GLY A 52 -6.76 -1.46 10.35
C GLY A 52 -5.36 -0.88 10.15
N ALA A 53 -5.14 -0.03 9.15
CA ALA A 53 -3.92 0.77 9.05
C ALA A 53 -3.90 1.87 10.11
N THR A 54 -2.76 2.00 10.77
CA THR A 54 -2.52 3.08 11.73
C THR A 54 -2.02 4.34 11.02
N ALA A 55 -2.22 5.50 11.66
CA ALA A 55 -1.67 6.76 11.17
C ALA A 55 -0.13 6.73 11.03
N ALA A 56 0.57 5.94 11.86
CA ALA A 56 2.01 5.73 11.75
C ALA A 56 2.37 4.95 10.48
N GLU A 57 1.64 3.87 10.17
CA GLU A 57 1.85 3.10 8.93
C GLU A 57 1.62 3.93 7.67
N ILE A 58 0.64 4.84 7.70
CA ILE A 58 0.37 5.79 6.60
C ILE A 58 1.49 6.83 6.50
N ARG A 59 1.90 7.43 7.62
CA ARG A 59 2.97 8.44 7.66
C ARG A 59 4.30 7.90 7.16
N ASN A 60 4.66 6.66 7.51
CA ASN A 60 5.86 6.00 7.01
C ASN A 60 5.87 5.84 5.47
N ARG A 61 4.72 6.00 4.78
CA ARG A 61 4.65 6.03 3.30
C ARG A 61 4.84 7.43 2.73
N LEU A 62 4.57 8.47 3.52
CA LEU A 62 4.77 9.88 3.18
C LEU A 62 6.21 10.33 3.41
N GLU A 63 6.92 9.66 4.33
CA GLU A 63 8.35 9.88 4.52
C GLU A 63 9.10 9.41 3.27
N VAL A 64 9.40 10.37 2.40
CA VAL A 64 10.27 10.20 1.25
C VAL A 64 11.54 9.50 1.74
N PRO A 65 12.07 8.48 1.05
CA PRO A 65 13.47 8.14 1.26
C PRO A 65 14.26 9.38 0.87
N SER A 66 14.66 10.19 1.85
CA SER A 66 15.69 11.19 1.63
C SER A 66 16.82 10.43 0.96
N ARG A 67 17.10 10.71 -0.31
CA ARG A 67 18.36 10.31 -0.93
C ARG A 67 19.43 10.91 -0.03
N ALA A 68 19.92 10.12 0.91
CA ALA A 68 21.19 10.39 1.56
C ALA A 68 22.18 10.48 0.41
N SER A 69 22.75 11.69 0.30
CA SER A 69 23.81 12.06 -0.62
C SER A 69 24.96 11.07 -0.62
#